data_AF-A0A3M0Z627-F1
#
_entry.id   AF-A0A3M0Z627-F1
#
_cell.length_a   1.000
_cell.length_b   1.000
_cell.length_c   1.000
_cell.angle_alpha   90.00
_cell.angle_beta   90.00
_cell.angle_gamma   90.00
#
_symmetry.space_group_name_H-M   'P 1'
#
loop_
_entity.id
_entity.type
_entity.pdbx_description
1 polymer ?
#
loop_
_entity_poly.entity_id
_entity_poly.type
_entity_poly.pdbx_seq_one_letter_code
_entity_poly.pdbx_strand_id
1 'polypeptide(L)'
;MHTLTMHAPRTTRILCIVATCLIPGLWLMAWHPQTFQRIFSVFSSSPKKSQTVPISIRPHPQATPGTLPKFHPDDAMMMPTFSDPDNERWRDAAGYTYAKDFRQRFAYDPRRCKLPQPPAVRVWITQPAPTLTGRIEAHNLKPNFVYQIKLAGDYQRDRTGFEIIGRLGRWRLPGRETNYTDRDYLDASPQTRSQTEAYILFDFFVTDHHGNAVHDFVLDASLHVIWRESQRNDALPQHLIPFTIQRLPSHPAYAGFTPSAEFPARQTIKLWAEREMVRYPSPDTRIRLTPRTYQAFLVLTEESFHDEPPLGGWWATVARLPIKFTISPP
;
A
#
# COMPACT_ATOMS: atom_id res chain seq x y z
N MET A 1 23.29 -21.78 34.51
CA MET A 1 21.83 -21.99 34.47
C MET A 1 21.19 -20.87 35.26
N HIS A 2 20.70 -19.82 34.60
CA HIS A 2 19.93 -18.76 35.24
C HIS A 2 18.62 -18.60 34.48
N THR A 3 17.53 -18.88 35.18
CA THR A 3 16.15 -18.83 34.69
C THR A 3 15.62 -17.41 34.91
N LEU A 4 15.21 -16.74 33.83
CA LEU A 4 14.55 -15.44 33.88
C LEU A 4 13.04 -15.65 33.78
N THR A 5 12.33 -15.35 34.86
CA THR A 5 10.87 -15.40 34.95
C THR A 5 10.30 -14.06 34.50
N MET A 6 9.50 -14.05 33.42
CA MET A 6 8.75 -12.87 33.00
C MET A 6 7.42 -12.76 33.77
N HIS A 7 7.16 -11.62 34.38
CA HIS A 7 5.86 -11.25 34.92
C HIS A 7 5.04 -10.44 33.91
N ALA A 8 3.75 -10.79 33.78
CA ALA A 8 2.77 -10.08 32.96
C ALA A 8 2.28 -8.78 33.64
N PRO A 9 1.93 -7.73 32.87
CA PRO A 9 1.44 -6.48 33.43
C PRO A 9 -0.06 -6.53 33.79
N ARG A 10 -0.39 -5.84 34.89
CA ARG A 10 -1.74 -5.68 35.46
C ARG A 10 -2.58 -4.70 34.62
N THR A 11 -3.84 -5.03 34.44
CA THR A 11 -4.89 -4.18 33.86
C THR A 11 -5.35 -3.09 34.83
N THR A 12 -5.27 -1.82 34.42
CA THR A 12 -5.85 -0.68 35.15
C THR A 12 -7.23 -0.35 34.55
N ARG A 13 -8.28 -0.36 35.38
CA ARG A 13 -9.63 0.08 35.02
C ARG A 13 -9.73 1.60 35.12
N ILE A 14 -10.22 2.26 34.07
CA ILE A 14 -10.55 3.69 34.06
C ILE A 14 -12.03 3.87 34.41
N LEU A 15 -12.29 4.67 35.44
CA LEU A 15 -13.61 5.08 35.91
C LEU A 15 -13.99 6.40 35.21
N CYS A 16 -15.07 6.42 34.43
CA CYS A 16 -15.64 7.65 33.87
C CYS A 16 -16.55 8.33 34.90
N ILE A 17 -16.26 9.58 35.23
CA ILE A 17 -17.14 10.48 35.98
C ILE A 17 -17.79 11.43 34.96
N VAL A 18 -19.12 11.40 34.88
CA VAL A 18 -19.94 12.35 34.12
C VAL A 18 -20.29 13.52 35.05
N ALA A 19 -19.85 14.73 34.71
CA ALA A 19 -20.24 15.96 35.39
C ALA A 19 -21.25 16.73 34.55
N THR A 20 -22.47 16.86 35.07
CA THR A 20 -23.57 17.66 34.50
C THR A 20 -23.50 19.07 35.07
N CYS A 21 -23.24 20.08 34.23
CA CYS A 21 -23.39 21.48 34.61
C CYS A 21 -24.72 22.02 34.09
N LEU A 22 -25.60 22.39 35.01
CA LEU A 22 -26.82 23.17 34.80
C LEU A 22 -26.47 24.66 34.75
N ILE A 23 -26.91 25.38 33.71
CA ILE A 23 -26.94 26.84 33.66
C ILE A 23 -28.40 27.27 33.63
N PRO A 24 -28.90 28.04 34.63
CA PRO A 24 -30.23 28.62 34.59
C PRO A 24 -30.18 30.08 34.09
N GLY A 25 -31.18 30.45 33.29
CA GLY A 25 -31.59 31.85 33.12
C GLY A 25 -31.44 32.39 31.70
N LEU A 26 -32.50 32.30 30.90
CA LEU A 26 -32.76 33.29 29.87
C LEU A 26 -34.26 33.53 29.72
N TRP A 27 -34.56 34.82 29.56
CA TRP A 27 -35.86 35.46 29.72
C TRP A 27 -36.87 35.13 28.63
N LEU A 28 -38.14 35.06 29.05
CA LEU A 28 -39.33 35.06 28.19
C LEU A 28 -39.47 36.41 27.47
N MET A 29 -39.33 36.40 26.14
CA MET A 29 -39.96 37.40 25.27
C MET A 29 -41.01 36.68 24.42
N ALA A 30 -42.27 37.08 24.61
CA ALA A 30 -43.40 36.64 23.80
C ALA A 30 -43.25 37.13 22.36
N TRP A 31 -43.29 36.20 21.40
CA TRP A 31 -43.30 36.49 19.97
C TRP A 31 -44.62 36.05 19.33
N HIS A 32 -45.11 36.90 18.43
CA HIS A 32 -46.44 36.88 17.82
C HIS A 32 -46.56 35.84 16.67
N PRO A 33 -47.67 35.11 16.48
CA PRO A 33 -47.68 33.84 15.73
C PRO A 33 -47.83 33.92 14.19
N GLN A 34 -47.62 35.08 13.54
CA GLN A 34 -48.04 35.25 12.14
C GLN A 34 -46.95 35.66 11.13
N THR A 35 -45.67 35.64 11.51
CA THR A 35 -44.57 36.05 10.62
C THR A 35 -43.61 34.92 10.24
N PHE A 36 -44.00 33.65 10.41
CA PHE A 36 -43.10 32.49 10.26
C PHE A 36 -43.29 31.63 9.00
N GLN A 37 -44.27 31.92 8.12
CA GLN A 37 -44.58 31.04 6.97
C GLN A 37 -44.06 31.51 5.59
N ARG A 38 -43.29 32.60 5.48
CA ARG A 38 -42.80 33.10 4.17
C ARG A 38 -41.28 33.17 3.98
N ILE A 39 -40.48 32.71 4.94
CA ILE A 39 -38.99 32.65 4.80
C ILE A 39 -38.45 31.21 4.64
N PHE A 40 -39.28 30.17 4.77
CA PHE A 40 -38.82 28.77 4.72
C PHE A 40 -38.99 28.04 3.38
N SER A 41 -39.38 28.70 2.27
CA SER A 41 -39.52 28.02 0.97
C SER A 41 -38.32 28.14 0.02
N VAL A 42 -37.16 28.66 0.47
CA VAL A 42 -35.97 28.85 -0.39
C VAL A 42 -34.84 27.85 -0.13
N PHE A 43 -34.95 26.97 0.87
CA PHE A 43 -33.93 25.93 1.11
C PHE A 43 -34.55 24.56 1.40
N SER A 44 -35.32 24.02 0.46
CA SER A 44 -35.50 22.57 0.36
C SER A 44 -34.43 22.00 -0.55
N SER A 45 -33.16 22.10 -0.13
CA SER A 45 -32.14 21.22 -0.68
C SER A 45 -32.38 19.86 -0.04
N SER A 46 -32.88 18.89 -0.82
CA SER A 46 -32.94 17.50 -0.37
C SER A 46 -31.62 17.14 0.31
N PRO A 47 -31.62 16.50 1.49
CA PRO A 47 -30.38 16.12 2.16
C PRO A 47 -29.57 15.31 1.16
N LYS A 48 -28.45 15.86 0.68
CA LYS A 48 -27.52 15.13 -0.18
C LYS A 48 -27.17 13.90 0.62
N LYS A 49 -27.61 12.71 0.17
CA LYS A 49 -27.16 11.44 0.74
C LYS A 49 -25.64 11.54 0.77
N SER A 50 -25.06 11.61 1.96
CA SER A 50 -23.61 11.58 2.12
C SER A 50 -23.14 10.30 1.45
N GLN A 51 -22.57 10.41 0.25
CA GLN A 51 -22.02 9.26 -0.43
C GLN A 51 -20.87 8.78 0.44
N THR A 52 -21.05 7.62 1.05
CA THR A 52 -20.01 6.98 1.85
C THR A 52 -18.85 6.68 0.92
N VAL A 53 -17.66 7.16 1.27
CA VAL A 53 -16.50 6.92 0.44
C VAL A 53 -16.13 5.43 0.53
N PRO A 54 -16.06 4.69 -0.60
CA PRO A 54 -15.83 3.24 -0.57
C PRO A 54 -14.52 2.89 0.15
N ILE A 55 -14.49 1.85 0.98
CA ILE A 55 -13.27 1.42 1.68
C ILE A 55 -12.14 0.97 0.72
N SER A 56 -12.53 0.46 -0.45
CA SER A 56 -11.60 0.00 -1.47
C SER A 56 -11.45 1.04 -2.57
N ILE A 57 -10.32 1.04 -3.26
CA ILE A 57 -10.09 1.79 -4.50
C ILE A 57 -9.34 0.89 -5.48
N ARG A 58 -9.68 0.96 -6.78
CA ARG A 58 -8.83 0.34 -7.80
C ARG A 58 -7.63 1.25 -8.02
N PRO A 59 -6.40 0.84 -7.71
CA PRO A 59 -5.24 1.56 -8.21
C PRO A 59 -5.30 1.52 -9.73
N HIS A 60 -5.06 2.67 -10.36
CA HIS A 60 -5.09 2.84 -11.81
C HIS A 60 -6.46 2.47 -12.46
N PRO A 61 -7.34 3.43 -12.81
CA PRO A 61 -8.40 3.12 -13.78
C PRO A 61 -7.71 2.65 -15.06
N GLN A 62 -7.97 1.42 -15.51
CA GLN A 62 -7.26 0.76 -16.63
C GLN A 62 -6.87 1.81 -17.68
N ALA A 63 -5.57 2.09 -17.82
CA ALA A 63 -5.11 2.97 -18.90
C ALA A 63 -5.77 2.48 -20.17
N THR A 64 -6.43 3.38 -20.91
CA THR A 64 -6.94 3.01 -22.22
C THR A 64 -5.76 2.45 -23.02
N PRO A 65 -5.81 1.20 -23.49
CA PRO A 65 -4.71 0.61 -24.23
C PRO A 65 -4.26 1.55 -25.35
N GLY A 66 -2.98 1.95 -25.33
CA GLY A 66 -2.40 2.88 -26.32
C GLY A 66 -2.24 4.34 -25.90
N THR A 67 -2.65 4.75 -24.69
CA THR A 67 -2.40 6.13 -24.21
C THR A 67 -1.09 6.30 -23.47
N LEU A 68 -0.43 5.21 -23.06
CA LEU A 68 0.86 5.29 -22.41
C LEU A 68 1.96 5.54 -23.45
N PRO A 69 2.96 6.39 -23.15
CA PRO A 69 4.05 6.63 -24.08
C PRO A 69 4.77 5.32 -24.41
N LYS A 70 5.29 5.23 -25.64
CA LYS A 70 6.01 4.03 -26.08
C LYS A 70 7.21 3.78 -25.17
N PHE A 71 7.23 2.64 -24.52
CA PHE A 71 8.37 2.15 -23.76
C PHE A 71 9.59 2.03 -24.67
N HIS A 72 10.70 2.67 -24.29
CA HIS A 72 11.99 2.47 -24.93
C HIS A 72 12.89 1.69 -23.96
N PRO A 73 13.28 0.43 -24.29
CA PRO A 73 14.08 -0.40 -23.39
C PRO A 73 15.40 0.27 -22.94
N ASP A 74 15.98 1.11 -23.79
CA ASP A 74 17.25 1.80 -23.50
C ASP A 74 17.12 2.87 -22.41
N ASP A 75 15.91 3.36 -22.14
CA ASP A 75 15.64 4.34 -21.09
C ASP A 75 15.28 3.67 -19.75
N ALA A 76 15.18 2.34 -19.72
CA ALA A 76 14.81 1.60 -18.53
C ALA A 76 16.01 1.49 -17.56
N MET A 77 15.78 1.93 -16.32
CA MET A 77 16.74 1.84 -15.24
C MET A 77 16.64 0.48 -14.55
N MET A 78 17.77 -0.16 -14.26
CA MET A 78 17.82 -1.32 -13.38
C MET A 78 17.54 -0.88 -11.95
N MET A 79 16.57 -1.52 -11.30
CA MET A 79 16.26 -1.32 -9.89
C MET A 79 17.06 -2.34 -9.06
N PRO A 80 18.03 -1.90 -8.23
CA PRO A 80 18.78 -2.81 -7.37
C PRO A 80 17.87 -3.65 -6.49
N THR A 81 18.08 -4.96 -6.51
CA THR A 81 17.37 -5.92 -5.66
C THR A 81 18.23 -6.36 -4.48
N PHE A 82 17.59 -6.64 -3.35
CA PHE A 82 18.27 -7.07 -2.13
C PHE A 82 17.34 -7.96 -1.30
N SER A 83 17.93 -8.88 -0.54
CA SER A 83 17.18 -9.77 0.34
C SER A 83 16.96 -9.13 1.71
N ASP A 84 15.79 -9.43 2.27
CA ASP A 84 15.37 -9.03 3.62
C ASP A 84 14.79 -10.27 4.32
N PRO A 85 15.64 -11.29 4.58
CA PRO A 85 15.19 -12.65 4.84
C PRO A 85 14.30 -12.78 6.09
N ASP A 86 14.45 -11.86 7.05
CA ASP A 86 13.66 -11.84 8.29
C ASP A 86 12.22 -11.35 8.06
N ASN A 87 11.99 -10.59 7.00
CA ASN A 87 10.69 -10.03 6.62
C ASN A 87 10.09 -10.70 5.37
N GLU A 88 10.82 -11.61 4.73
CA GLU A 88 10.38 -12.25 3.49
C GLU A 88 9.24 -13.25 3.72
N ARG A 89 8.22 -13.13 2.88
CA ARG A 89 7.09 -14.04 2.77
C ARG A 89 7.42 -15.21 1.86
N TRP A 90 6.92 -16.40 2.21
CA TRP A 90 7.24 -17.64 1.52
C TRP A 90 6.02 -18.44 1.07
N ARG A 91 4.93 -17.74 0.76
CA ARG A 91 3.75 -18.31 0.12
C ARG A 91 3.30 -17.44 -1.05
N ASP A 92 2.68 -18.04 -2.04
CA ASP A 92 2.13 -17.31 -3.17
C ASP A 92 0.93 -16.43 -2.79
N ALA A 93 0.42 -15.66 -3.76
CA ALA A 93 -0.70 -14.76 -3.59
C ALA A 93 -1.99 -15.45 -3.14
N ALA A 94 -2.07 -16.77 -3.23
CA ALA A 94 -3.21 -17.54 -2.76
C ALA A 94 -2.91 -18.38 -1.52
N GLY A 95 -1.76 -18.18 -0.88
CA GLY A 95 -1.41 -18.79 0.39
C GLY A 95 -0.72 -20.15 0.30
N TYR A 96 -0.39 -20.65 -0.89
CA TYR A 96 0.35 -21.91 -1.00
C TYR A 96 1.84 -21.69 -0.71
N THR A 97 2.40 -22.51 0.18
CA THR A 97 3.81 -22.38 0.61
C THR A 97 4.77 -22.88 -0.47
N TYR A 98 5.82 -22.11 -0.78
CA TYR A 98 6.82 -22.55 -1.73
C TYR A 98 7.66 -23.73 -1.23
N ALA A 99 8.09 -24.58 -2.16
CA ALA A 99 8.93 -25.75 -1.90
C ALA A 99 10.20 -25.37 -1.14
N LYS A 100 10.60 -26.23 -0.20
CA LYS A 100 11.75 -25.97 0.70
C LYS A 100 13.05 -25.68 -0.07
N ASP A 101 13.35 -26.45 -1.12
CA ASP A 101 14.55 -26.24 -1.95
C ASP A 101 14.56 -24.85 -2.60
N PHE A 102 13.42 -24.43 -3.15
CA PHE A 102 13.29 -23.09 -3.72
C PHE A 102 13.57 -22.01 -2.67
N ARG A 103 13.00 -22.12 -1.47
CA ARG A 103 13.24 -21.13 -0.38
C ARG A 103 14.70 -21.06 0.06
N GLN A 104 15.46 -22.14 -0.10
CA GLN A 104 16.89 -22.19 0.24
C GLN A 104 17.80 -21.64 -0.86
N ARG A 105 17.30 -21.58 -2.11
CA ARG A 105 18.08 -21.19 -3.29
C ARG A 105 17.70 -19.82 -3.84
N PHE A 106 16.45 -19.40 -3.66
CA PHE A 106 15.98 -18.09 -4.06
C PHE A 106 16.53 -17.03 -3.10
N ALA A 107 17.01 -15.93 -3.66
CA ALA A 107 17.27 -14.69 -2.96
C ALA A 107 17.11 -13.54 -3.94
N TYR A 108 16.66 -12.38 -3.46
CA TYR A 108 16.56 -11.16 -4.26
C TYR A 108 17.93 -10.57 -4.58
N ASP A 109 18.88 -10.65 -3.63
CA ASP A 109 20.27 -10.27 -3.90
C ASP A 109 20.87 -11.22 -4.95
N PRO A 110 21.24 -10.74 -6.15
CA PRO A 110 21.76 -11.59 -7.22
C PRO A 110 23.03 -12.35 -6.81
N ARG A 111 23.81 -11.84 -5.85
CA ARG A 111 25.03 -12.48 -5.35
C ARG A 111 24.74 -13.67 -4.45
N ARG A 112 23.52 -13.75 -3.90
CA ARG A 112 23.08 -14.83 -3.00
C ARG A 112 22.14 -15.82 -3.68
N CYS A 113 21.54 -15.44 -4.81
CA CYS A 113 20.62 -16.29 -5.54
C CYS A 113 21.35 -17.47 -6.18
N LYS A 114 20.88 -18.69 -5.92
CA LYS A 114 21.40 -19.96 -6.45
C LYS A 114 20.51 -20.54 -7.56
N LEU A 115 19.57 -19.74 -8.07
CA LEU A 115 18.79 -20.09 -9.25
C LEU A 115 19.58 -19.71 -10.51
N PRO A 116 19.34 -20.37 -11.66
CA PRO A 116 20.07 -20.09 -12.90
C PRO A 116 19.98 -18.64 -13.37
N GLN A 117 18.86 -17.97 -13.08
CA GLN A 117 18.64 -16.57 -13.39
C GLN A 117 18.22 -15.85 -12.10
N PRO A 118 18.95 -14.81 -11.66
CA PRO A 118 18.57 -14.05 -10.49
C PRO A 118 17.35 -13.16 -10.79
N PRO A 119 16.63 -12.70 -9.75
CA PRO A 119 15.57 -11.72 -9.89
C PRO A 119 16.11 -10.42 -10.48
N ALA A 120 15.35 -9.81 -11.40
CA ALA A 120 15.72 -8.56 -12.05
C ALA A 120 14.48 -7.67 -12.20
N VAL A 121 14.64 -6.37 -11.95
CA VAL A 121 13.56 -5.38 -12.08
C VAL A 121 14.07 -4.21 -12.88
N ARG A 122 13.34 -3.84 -13.93
CA ARG A 122 13.56 -2.66 -14.75
C ARG A 122 12.41 -1.69 -14.57
N VAL A 123 12.73 -0.41 -14.54
CA VAL A 123 11.77 0.67 -14.33
C VAL A 123 12.00 1.73 -15.38
N TRP A 124 10.93 2.17 -16.00
CA TRP A 124 10.91 3.34 -16.87
C TRP A 124 9.89 4.34 -16.31
N ILE A 125 10.25 5.63 -16.29
CA ILE A 125 9.41 6.71 -15.76
C ILE A 125 9.21 7.74 -16.86
N THR A 126 7.94 8.11 -17.09
CA THR A 126 7.62 9.22 -17.98
C THR A 126 7.83 10.55 -17.26
N GLN A 127 8.60 11.45 -17.87
CA GLN A 127 8.84 12.79 -17.33
C GLN A 127 9.13 13.81 -18.44
N PRO A 128 8.74 15.09 -18.25
CA PRO A 128 7.87 15.58 -17.17
C PRO A 128 6.40 15.12 -17.36
N ALA A 129 5.65 14.95 -16.27
CA ALA A 129 4.25 14.50 -16.32
C ALA A 129 3.40 15.13 -15.18
N PRO A 130 2.06 15.22 -15.32
CA PRO A 130 1.18 15.74 -14.26
C PRO A 130 1.09 14.84 -13.00
N THR A 131 1.58 13.60 -13.10
CA THR A 131 1.75 12.68 -11.97
C THR A 131 2.90 11.71 -12.27
N LEU A 132 3.38 10.99 -11.26
CA LEU A 132 4.37 9.93 -11.45
C LEU A 132 3.71 8.76 -12.20
N THR A 133 4.21 8.45 -13.39
CA THR A 133 3.75 7.33 -14.21
C THR A 133 4.93 6.65 -14.88
N GLY A 134 4.78 5.37 -15.20
CA GLY A 134 5.84 4.58 -15.78
C GLY A 134 5.45 3.13 -15.98
N ARG A 135 6.47 2.30 -16.19
CA ARG A 135 6.39 0.86 -16.38
C ARG A 135 7.40 0.15 -15.49
N ILE A 136 6.99 -0.99 -14.93
CA ILE A 136 7.87 -1.96 -14.31
C ILE A 136 7.87 -3.23 -15.16
N GLU A 137 9.06 -3.73 -15.44
CA GLU A 137 9.28 -5.07 -16.00
C GLU A 137 10.07 -5.89 -14.98
N ALA A 138 9.44 -6.91 -14.44
CA ALA A 138 10.00 -7.80 -13.44
C ALA A 138 10.26 -9.17 -14.07
N HIS A 139 11.39 -9.76 -13.73
CA HIS A 139 11.79 -11.09 -14.17
C HIS A 139 12.29 -11.93 -13.01
N ASN A 140 11.91 -13.21 -13.01
CA ASN A 140 12.37 -14.21 -12.05
C ASN A 140 12.20 -13.79 -10.58
N LEU A 141 11.19 -12.98 -10.27
CA LEU A 141 10.77 -12.73 -8.89
C LEU A 141 10.09 -14.01 -8.32
N LYS A 142 9.51 -13.95 -7.10
CA LYS A 142 8.71 -15.08 -6.60
C LYS A 142 7.51 -15.29 -7.54
N PRO A 143 7.19 -16.52 -7.96
CA PRO A 143 6.11 -16.79 -8.91
C PRO A 143 4.74 -16.67 -8.25
N ASN A 144 3.74 -16.16 -9.00
CA ASN A 144 2.38 -15.93 -8.51
C ASN A 144 2.34 -15.07 -7.23
N PHE A 145 3.23 -14.09 -7.11
CA PHE A 145 3.43 -13.30 -5.88
C PHE A 145 2.98 -11.85 -6.08
N VAL A 146 2.54 -11.20 -4.99
CA VAL A 146 2.05 -9.82 -5.03
C VAL A 146 3.11 -8.85 -4.52
N TYR A 147 3.41 -7.84 -5.33
CA TYR A 147 4.36 -6.79 -5.00
C TYR A 147 3.66 -5.44 -4.91
N GLN A 148 3.94 -4.73 -3.84
CA GLN A 148 3.52 -3.36 -3.60
C GLN A 148 4.48 -2.38 -4.29
N ILE A 149 3.95 -1.36 -4.97
CA ILE A 149 4.73 -0.26 -5.54
C ILE A 149 4.57 0.98 -4.65
N LYS A 150 5.71 1.45 -4.12
CA LYS A 150 5.76 2.60 -3.22
C LYS A 150 6.64 3.72 -3.77
N LEU A 151 6.21 4.96 -3.54
CA LEU A 151 7.06 6.13 -3.66
C LEU A 151 7.52 6.53 -2.26
N ALA A 152 8.79 6.39 -1.95
CA ALA A 152 9.38 6.78 -0.67
C ALA A 152 10.18 8.09 -0.80
N GLY A 153 10.00 9.01 0.13
CA GLY A 153 10.71 10.28 0.15
C GLY A 153 12.19 10.16 0.49
N ASP A 154 13.00 11.12 0.04
CA ASP A 154 14.40 11.23 0.44
C ASP A 154 14.62 12.38 1.43
N TYR A 155 14.71 12.06 2.72
CA TYR A 155 14.88 13.07 3.77
C TYR A 155 16.16 13.91 3.59
N GLN A 156 17.25 13.28 3.11
CA GLN A 156 18.58 13.91 3.06
C GLN A 156 18.71 14.84 1.85
N ARG A 157 18.18 14.42 0.69
CA ARG A 157 18.34 15.16 -0.57
C ARG A 157 17.15 16.05 -0.92
N ASP A 158 15.97 15.79 -0.35
CA ASP A 158 14.75 16.54 -0.63
C ASP A 158 13.75 16.46 0.54
N ARG A 159 14.08 17.12 1.65
CA ARG A 159 13.23 17.14 2.85
C ARG A 159 11.80 17.62 2.57
N THR A 160 11.64 18.66 1.76
CA THR A 160 10.29 19.17 1.44
C THR A 160 9.50 18.15 0.62
N GLY A 161 10.13 17.46 -0.33
CA GLY A 161 9.49 16.41 -1.13
C GLY A 161 9.14 15.20 -0.28
N PHE A 162 10.05 14.79 0.61
CA PHE A 162 9.81 13.79 1.64
C PHE A 162 8.58 14.11 2.50
N GLU A 163 8.45 15.35 2.96
CA GLU A 163 7.31 15.73 3.81
C GLU A 163 5.98 15.74 3.04
N ILE A 164 5.98 16.18 1.78
CA ILE A 164 4.81 16.11 0.90
C ILE A 164 4.37 14.65 0.70
N ILE A 165 5.34 13.76 0.40
CA ILE A 165 5.08 12.33 0.20
C ILE A 165 4.45 11.73 1.47
N GLY A 166 4.99 12.01 2.65
CA GLY A 166 4.46 11.48 3.91
C GLY A 166 3.06 11.97 4.24
N ARG A 167 2.75 13.26 3.97
CA ARG A 167 1.40 13.84 4.18
C ARG A 167 0.34 13.31 3.21
N LEU A 168 0.74 12.92 2.00
CA LEU A 168 -0.17 12.29 1.04
C LEU A 168 -0.29 10.78 1.27
N GLY A 169 0.74 10.19 1.86
CA GLY A 169 0.78 8.78 2.24
C GLY A 169 0.85 8.61 3.74
N ARG A 170 1.94 7.99 4.19
CA ARG A 170 2.11 7.46 5.54
C ARG A 170 3.52 7.71 6.06
N TRP A 171 3.65 7.60 7.38
CA TRP A 171 4.92 7.68 8.10
C TRP A 171 5.20 6.36 8.81
N ARG A 172 6.42 5.84 8.67
CA ARG A 172 6.93 4.71 9.46
C ARG A 172 8.12 5.18 10.30
N LEU A 173 7.90 5.24 11.62
CA LEU A 173 8.93 5.66 12.57
C LEU A 173 9.90 4.49 12.85
N PRO A 174 11.18 4.78 13.14
CA PRO A 174 12.18 3.76 13.45
C PRO A 174 11.79 2.88 14.64
N GLY A 175 12.06 1.57 14.52
CA GLY A 175 11.84 0.60 15.60
C GLY A 175 10.37 0.37 15.94
N ARG A 176 9.44 0.84 15.10
CA ARG A 176 8.01 0.66 15.30
C ARG A 176 7.38 0.10 14.03
N GLU A 177 6.59 -0.96 14.19
CA GLU A 177 6.02 -1.76 13.09
C GLU A 177 4.73 -1.16 12.52
N THR A 178 4.25 -0.06 13.08
CA THR A 178 2.95 0.52 12.75
C THR A 178 3.06 1.85 12.01
N ASN A 179 1.93 2.29 11.47
CA ASN A 179 1.81 3.53 10.73
C ASN A 179 1.46 4.68 11.65
N TYR A 180 2.07 5.83 11.40
CA TYR A 180 1.97 7.03 12.22
C TYR A 180 1.17 8.12 11.54
N THR A 181 0.50 8.94 12.34
CA THR A 181 -0.23 10.11 11.86
C THR A 181 0.73 11.25 11.54
N ASP A 182 0.26 12.25 10.80
CA ASP A 182 1.02 13.48 10.57
C ASP A 182 1.41 14.17 11.89
N ARG A 183 0.55 14.04 12.92
CA ARG A 183 0.82 14.57 14.25
C ARG A 183 1.97 13.84 14.92
N ASP A 184 2.00 12.52 14.87
CA ASP A 184 3.10 11.74 15.46
C ASP A 184 4.45 12.10 14.83
N TYR A 185 4.50 12.31 13.51
CA TYR A 185 5.70 12.82 12.84
C TYR A 185 6.09 14.21 13.33
N LEU A 186 5.11 15.12 13.50
CA LEU A 186 5.34 16.46 14.01
C LEU A 186 5.70 16.49 15.51
N ASP A 187 5.31 15.49 16.29
CA ASP A 187 5.66 15.40 17.70
C ASP A 187 7.02 14.68 17.90
N ALA A 188 7.51 13.97 16.87
CA ALA A 188 8.79 13.28 16.91
C ALA A 188 9.99 14.24 16.97
N SER A 189 11.06 13.80 17.66
CA SER A 189 12.32 14.53 17.72
C SER A 189 12.95 14.71 16.33
N PRO A 190 13.78 15.74 16.08
CA PRO A 190 14.47 15.90 14.80
C PRO A 190 15.26 14.66 14.39
N GLN A 191 15.93 13.99 15.34
CA GLN A 191 16.65 12.75 15.09
C GLN A 191 15.70 11.65 14.61
N THR A 192 14.59 11.44 15.30
CA THR A 192 13.56 10.46 14.91
C THR A 192 12.97 10.77 13.54
N ARG A 193 12.70 12.05 13.23
CA ARG A 193 12.21 12.46 11.91
C ARG A 193 13.19 12.14 10.79
N SER A 194 14.50 12.33 11.01
CA SER A 194 15.52 12.01 10.01
C SER A 194 15.66 10.53 9.69
N GLN A 195 15.19 9.67 10.59
CA GLN A 195 15.18 8.21 10.44
C GLN A 195 13.79 7.69 10.03
N THR A 196 12.78 8.57 9.96
CA THR A 196 11.42 8.22 9.55
C THR A 196 11.38 7.93 8.06
N GLU A 197 10.59 6.94 7.67
CA GLU A 197 10.23 6.72 6.28
C GLU A 197 8.90 7.41 5.96
N ALA A 198 8.92 8.27 4.94
CA ALA A 198 7.72 8.82 4.33
C ALA A 198 7.45 8.07 3.03
N TYR A 199 6.24 7.52 2.85
CA TYR A 199 5.93 6.77 1.64
C TYR A 199 4.46 6.84 1.25
N ILE A 200 4.20 6.67 -0.05
CA ILE A 200 2.86 6.42 -0.62
C ILE A 200 2.89 5.02 -1.24
N LEU A 201 2.10 4.09 -0.72
CA LEU A 201 1.74 2.88 -1.47
C LEU A 201 0.67 3.30 -2.47
N PHE A 202 0.94 3.22 -3.77
CA PHE A 202 0.02 3.77 -4.77
C PHE A 202 -0.47 2.74 -5.78
N ASP A 203 0.21 1.61 -5.91
CA ASP A 203 -0.13 0.56 -6.86
C ASP A 203 0.43 -0.80 -6.41
N PHE A 204 0.05 -1.88 -7.09
CA PHE A 204 0.58 -3.22 -6.89
C PHE A 204 0.47 -4.06 -8.16
N PHE A 205 1.28 -5.11 -8.26
CA PHE A 205 1.18 -6.08 -9.36
C PHE A 205 1.34 -7.51 -8.86
N VAL A 206 0.94 -8.48 -9.69
CA VAL A 206 1.09 -9.91 -9.43
C VAL A 206 1.97 -10.52 -10.51
N THR A 207 2.98 -11.27 -10.13
CA THR A 207 3.81 -12.00 -11.08
C THR A 207 3.10 -13.23 -11.61
N ASP A 208 3.47 -13.65 -12.82
CA ASP A 208 3.03 -14.91 -13.39
C ASP A 208 3.69 -16.12 -12.68
N HIS A 209 3.41 -17.33 -13.18
CA HIS A 209 3.95 -18.57 -12.62
C HIS A 209 5.47 -18.77 -12.83
N HIS A 210 6.12 -17.89 -13.60
CA HIS A 210 7.57 -17.82 -13.78
C HIS A 210 8.20 -16.67 -12.98
N GLY A 211 7.41 -15.88 -12.25
CA GLY A 211 7.92 -14.71 -11.52
C GLY A 211 8.12 -13.49 -12.41
N ASN A 212 7.49 -13.43 -13.58
CA ASN A 212 7.57 -12.28 -14.48
C ASN A 212 6.35 -11.36 -14.34
N ALA A 213 6.53 -10.07 -14.62
CA ALA A 213 5.42 -9.13 -14.76
C ALA A 213 5.81 -7.97 -15.68
N VAL A 214 4.83 -7.44 -16.42
CA VAL A 214 4.90 -6.14 -17.08
C VAL A 214 3.72 -5.32 -16.57
N HIS A 215 4.01 -4.23 -15.86
CA HIS A 215 2.98 -3.45 -15.17
C HIS A 215 3.19 -1.97 -15.40
N ASP A 216 2.19 -1.33 -15.98
CA ASP A 216 2.14 0.12 -16.09
C ASP A 216 1.54 0.70 -14.82
N PHE A 217 2.14 1.77 -14.29
CA PHE A 217 1.72 2.37 -13.02
C PHE A 217 1.46 3.87 -13.15
N VAL A 218 0.56 4.35 -12.30
CA VAL A 218 0.20 5.77 -12.15
C VAL A 218 -0.01 6.05 -10.66
N LEU A 219 0.64 7.10 -10.14
CA LEU A 219 0.40 7.58 -8.78
C LEU A 219 -0.85 8.48 -8.79
N ASP A 220 -2.03 7.89 -8.64
CA ASP A 220 -3.28 8.63 -8.44
C ASP A 220 -4.04 8.24 -7.16
N ALA A 221 -3.47 7.30 -6.40
CA ALA A 221 -4.02 6.80 -5.16
C ALA A 221 -2.97 6.68 -4.04
N SER A 222 -3.46 6.62 -2.81
CA SER A 222 -2.72 6.31 -1.59
C SER A 222 -3.46 5.16 -0.90
N LEU A 223 -2.87 3.99 -0.94
CA LEU A 223 -3.41 2.74 -0.45
C LEU A 223 -2.87 2.46 0.96
N HIS A 224 -3.69 1.81 1.76
CA HIS A 224 -3.36 1.38 3.10
C HIS A 224 -2.68 0.01 3.08
N VAL A 225 -3.35 -0.98 2.49
CA VAL A 225 -2.91 -2.38 2.43
C VAL A 225 -3.65 -3.13 1.31
N ILE A 226 -3.06 -4.23 0.84
CA ILE A 226 -3.69 -5.12 -0.15
C ILE A 226 -4.23 -6.36 0.55
N TRP A 227 -5.43 -6.76 0.17
CA TRP A 227 -6.16 -7.87 0.77
C TRP A 227 -6.49 -8.93 -0.28
N ARG A 228 -6.54 -10.20 0.14
CA ARG A 228 -7.25 -11.26 -0.60
C ARG A 228 -8.72 -11.24 -0.23
N GLU A 229 -9.59 -11.62 -1.16
CA GLU A 229 -11.03 -11.70 -0.92
C GLU A 229 -11.39 -12.62 0.26
N SER A 230 -10.61 -13.68 0.48
CA SER A 230 -10.84 -14.67 1.54
C SER A 230 -10.53 -14.17 2.96
N GLN A 231 -9.94 -12.99 3.11
CA GLN A 231 -9.49 -12.48 4.42
C GLN A 231 -10.52 -11.60 5.12
N ARG A 232 -11.65 -11.32 4.48
CA ARG A 232 -12.76 -10.62 5.10
C ARG A 232 -14.01 -11.50 5.06
N ASN A 233 -14.67 -11.58 6.21
CA ASN A 233 -15.93 -12.31 6.37
C ASN A 233 -17.16 -11.45 6.03
N ASP A 234 -16.97 -10.14 5.85
CA ASP A 234 -18.04 -9.17 5.58
C ASP A 234 -18.36 -9.05 4.08
N ALA A 235 -19.24 -8.12 3.73
CA ALA A 235 -19.54 -7.77 2.34
C ALA A 235 -18.24 -7.42 1.57
N LEU A 236 -18.05 -8.12 0.45
CA LEU A 236 -16.90 -7.91 -0.41
C LEU A 236 -16.85 -6.47 -0.93
N PRO A 237 -15.64 -5.87 -1.03
CA PRO A 237 -15.49 -4.53 -1.58
C PRO A 237 -15.83 -4.47 -3.06
N GLN A 238 -16.22 -3.28 -3.53
CA GLN A 238 -16.59 -3.03 -4.92
C GLN A 238 -15.41 -3.22 -5.90
N HIS A 239 -14.19 -2.95 -5.45
CA HIS A 239 -13.01 -2.82 -6.31
C HIS A 239 -12.12 -4.07 -6.34
N LEU A 240 -12.72 -5.27 -6.41
CA LEU A 240 -11.98 -6.52 -6.58
C LEU A 240 -11.35 -6.62 -7.98
N ILE A 241 -10.12 -7.14 -8.02
CA ILE A 241 -9.30 -7.35 -9.22
C ILE A 241 -8.94 -8.84 -9.28
N PRO A 242 -9.40 -9.59 -10.31
CA PRO A 242 -9.11 -11.01 -10.44
C PRO A 242 -7.69 -11.27 -10.97
N PHE A 243 -7.00 -12.25 -10.40
CA PHE A 243 -5.70 -12.74 -10.86
C PHE A 243 -5.73 -14.27 -10.97
N THR A 244 -5.13 -14.80 -12.04
CA THR A 244 -4.97 -16.26 -12.20
C THR A 244 -3.65 -16.69 -11.59
N ILE A 245 -3.71 -17.65 -10.68
CA ILE A 245 -2.58 -18.32 -10.07
C ILE A 245 -2.41 -19.68 -10.74
N GLN A 246 -1.20 -19.97 -11.22
CA GLN A 246 -0.87 -21.23 -11.87
C GLN A 246 0.35 -21.87 -11.20
N ARG A 247 0.16 -23.06 -10.64
CA ARG A 247 1.21 -23.83 -9.96
C ARG A 247 1.62 -24.97 -10.85
N LEU A 248 2.84 -24.89 -11.37
CA LEU A 248 3.42 -25.93 -12.21
C LEU A 248 4.31 -26.82 -11.35
N PRO A 249 4.01 -28.13 -11.18
CA PRO A 249 4.89 -29.05 -10.45
C PRO A 249 6.31 -29.13 -11.03
N SER A 250 6.48 -28.79 -12.31
CA SER A 250 7.77 -28.68 -12.99
C SER A 250 8.57 -27.43 -12.62
N HIS A 251 7.93 -26.40 -12.04
CA HIS A 251 8.61 -25.20 -11.59
C HIS A 251 9.22 -25.45 -10.19
N PRO A 252 10.50 -25.10 -9.94
CA PRO A 252 11.17 -25.39 -8.66
C PRO A 252 10.42 -24.87 -7.42
N ALA A 253 9.75 -23.72 -7.52
CA ALA A 253 8.94 -23.15 -6.43
C ALA A 253 7.77 -24.05 -5.98
N TYR A 254 7.33 -24.97 -6.83
CA TYR A 254 6.22 -25.88 -6.59
C TYR A 254 6.65 -27.35 -6.76
N ALA A 255 7.95 -27.64 -6.61
CA ALA A 255 8.44 -29.01 -6.66
C ALA A 255 7.74 -29.88 -5.60
N GLY A 256 7.15 -31.00 -6.02
CA GLY A 256 6.37 -31.89 -5.15
C GLY A 256 4.94 -31.40 -4.87
N PHE A 257 4.47 -30.33 -5.51
CA PHE A 257 3.08 -29.91 -5.43
C PHE A 257 2.15 -30.93 -6.09
N THR A 258 1.17 -31.41 -5.31
CA THR A 258 0.03 -32.19 -5.80
C THR A 258 -1.23 -31.35 -5.64
N PRO A 259 -1.97 -31.06 -6.74
CA PRO A 259 -3.21 -30.28 -6.66
C PRO A 259 -4.22 -30.88 -5.69
N SER A 260 -4.91 -30.03 -4.94
CA SER A 260 -6.00 -30.39 -4.03
C SER A 260 -7.22 -29.50 -4.26
N ALA A 261 -8.33 -29.78 -3.57
CA ALA A 261 -9.50 -28.91 -3.60
C ALA A 261 -9.21 -27.51 -3.02
N GLU A 262 -8.34 -27.43 -2.00
CA GLU A 262 -7.92 -26.17 -1.38
C GLU A 262 -6.89 -25.42 -2.24
N PHE A 263 -5.98 -26.16 -2.87
CA PHE A 263 -4.92 -25.61 -3.73
C PHE A 263 -4.91 -26.32 -5.08
N PRO A 264 -5.80 -25.96 -6.01
CA PRO A 264 -5.78 -26.51 -7.35
C PRO A 264 -4.54 -26.01 -8.12
N ALA A 265 -4.21 -26.70 -9.22
CA ALA A 265 -3.11 -26.30 -10.10
C ALA A 265 -3.32 -24.93 -10.74
N ARG A 266 -4.59 -24.55 -10.94
CA ARG A 266 -4.99 -23.25 -11.45
C ARG A 266 -6.16 -22.75 -10.62
N GLN A 267 -6.09 -21.51 -10.16
CA GLN A 267 -7.19 -20.84 -9.48
C GLN A 267 -7.21 -19.35 -9.79
N THR A 268 -8.40 -18.77 -9.74
CA THR A 268 -8.57 -17.32 -9.73
C THR A 268 -8.70 -16.87 -8.29
N ILE A 269 -7.84 -15.94 -7.88
CA ILE A 269 -8.05 -15.18 -6.65
C ILE A 269 -8.52 -13.78 -7.00
N LYS A 270 -9.14 -13.09 -6.05
CA LYS A 270 -9.40 -11.65 -6.18
C LYS A 270 -8.67 -10.90 -5.09
N LEU A 271 -8.01 -9.82 -5.51
CA LEU A 271 -7.33 -8.89 -4.63
C LEU A 271 -8.05 -7.55 -4.64
N TRP A 272 -7.91 -6.79 -3.57
CA TRP A 272 -8.38 -5.41 -3.52
C TRP A 272 -7.46 -4.57 -2.64
N ALA A 273 -7.36 -3.28 -2.94
CA ALA A 273 -6.61 -2.34 -2.14
C ALA A 273 -7.54 -1.56 -1.23
N GLU A 274 -7.24 -1.56 0.06
CA GLU A 274 -7.84 -0.63 1.01
C GLU A 274 -7.23 0.75 0.80
N ARG A 275 -8.05 1.80 0.75
CA ARG A 275 -7.54 3.18 0.63
C ARG A 275 -7.00 3.67 1.97
N GLU A 276 -6.06 4.60 1.95
CA GLU A 276 -5.64 5.33 3.14
C GLU A 276 -6.74 6.34 3.53
N MET A 277 -7.70 5.89 4.35
CA MET A 277 -8.99 6.59 4.58
C MET A 277 -8.85 8.08 4.90
N VAL A 278 -7.86 8.46 5.72
CA VAL A 278 -7.63 9.84 6.17
C VAL A 278 -7.24 10.80 5.04
N ARG A 279 -6.89 10.29 3.85
CA ARG A 279 -6.47 11.08 2.68
C ARG A 279 -7.58 11.31 1.65
N TYR A 280 -8.78 10.77 1.88
CA TYR A 280 -9.88 10.78 0.93
C TYR A 280 -11.15 11.39 1.54
N PRO A 281 -11.30 12.73 1.47
CA PRO A 281 -12.51 13.41 1.92
C PRO A 281 -13.73 13.11 1.05
N SER A 282 -13.54 12.66 -0.19
CA SER A 282 -14.62 12.27 -1.12
C SER A 282 -14.22 11.07 -2.00
N PRO A 283 -15.18 10.37 -2.64
CA PRO A 283 -14.90 9.25 -3.55
C PRO A 283 -14.08 9.63 -4.77
N ASP A 284 -14.21 10.86 -5.25
CA ASP A 284 -13.53 11.36 -6.44
C ASP A 284 -12.15 11.98 -6.14
N THR A 285 -11.72 11.94 -4.86
CA THR A 285 -10.40 12.47 -4.49
C THR A 285 -9.31 11.66 -5.18
N ARG A 286 -8.45 12.34 -5.93
CA ARG A 286 -7.20 11.78 -6.44
C ARG A 286 -6.02 12.30 -5.65
N ILE A 287 -5.07 11.41 -5.38
CA ILE A 287 -3.82 11.79 -4.74
C ILE A 287 -2.90 12.36 -5.82
N ARG A 288 -2.42 13.58 -5.60
CA ARG A 288 -1.51 14.27 -6.52
C ARG A 288 -0.38 14.92 -5.75
N LEU A 289 0.83 14.71 -6.23
CA LEU A 289 2.00 15.47 -5.81
C LEU A 289 1.88 16.92 -6.29
N THR A 290 2.45 17.87 -5.55
CA THR A 290 2.49 19.26 -5.98
C THR A 290 3.50 19.44 -7.12
N PRO A 291 3.30 20.42 -8.04
CA PRO A 291 4.25 20.66 -9.12
C PRO A 291 5.63 21.05 -8.59
N ARG A 292 6.64 20.24 -8.89
CA ARG A 292 8.08 20.45 -8.59
C ARG A 292 8.91 19.27 -9.07
N THR A 293 10.23 19.39 -8.96
CA THR A 293 11.14 18.26 -9.03
C THR A 293 11.28 17.59 -7.66
N TYR A 294 11.19 16.27 -7.63
CA TYR A 294 11.35 15.42 -6.46
C TYR A 294 12.66 14.63 -6.54
N GLN A 295 13.33 14.46 -5.39
CA GLN A 295 14.28 13.37 -5.19
C GLN A 295 13.67 12.35 -4.22
N ALA A 296 13.55 11.11 -4.67
CA ALA A 296 12.80 10.08 -3.98
C ALA A 296 13.37 8.69 -4.30
N PHE A 297 12.66 7.67 -3.85
CA PHE A 297 12.92 6.28 -4.20
C PHE A 297 11.64 5.65 -4.71
N LEU A 298 11.73 4.93 -5.83
CA LEU A 298 10.76 3.89 -6.12
C LEU A 298 11.14 2.66 -5.33
N VAL A 299 10.18 2.01 -4.69
CA VAL A 299 10.40 0.89 -3.78
C VAL A 299 9.42 -0.23 -4.11
N LEU A 300 9.92 -1.46 -4.19
CA LEU A 300 9.09 -2.66 -4.22
C LEU A 300 9.18 -3.37 -2.88
N THR A 301 8.03 -3.67 -2.31
CA THR A 301 7.93 -4.53 -1.13
C THR A 301 7.03 -5.71 -1.40
N GLU A 302 7.27 -6.81 -0.71
CA GLU A 302 6.35 -7.94 -0.70
C GLU A 302 5.04 -7.57 -0.02
N GLU A 303 3.92 -8.13 -0.48
CA GLU A 303 2.66 -8.12 0.28
C GLU A 303 2.64 -9.30 1.26
N SER A 304 2.41 -9.02 2.55
CA SER A 304 2.35 -10.06 3.59
C SER A 304 0.97 -10.70 3.67
N PHE A 305 -0.08 -9.99 3.26
CA PHE A 305 -1.47 -10.32 3.54
C PHE A 305 -1.73 -10.55 5.03
N HIS A 306 -0.95 -9.97 5.94
CA HIS A 306 -1.09 -10.27 7.38
C HIS A 306 -1.07 -11.78 7.68
N ASP A 307 -0.40 -12.59 6.86
CA ASP A 307 -0.21 -14.00 7.16
C ASP A 307 0.73 -14.12 8.38
N GLU A 308 0.49 -15.15 9.18
CA GLU A 308 1.29 -15.36 10.39
C GLU A 308 2.71 -15.88 10.08
N PRO A 309 3.71 -15.56 10.94
CA PRO A 309 5.03 -16.18 10.91
C PRO A 309 4.98 -17.72 10.99
N PRO A 310 6.03 -18.43 10.53
CA PRO A 310 7.29 -17.90 9.99
C PRO A 310 7.26 -17.67 8.46
N LEU A 311 6.12 -17.90 7.79
CA LEU A 311 6.04 -17.86 6.32
C LEU A 311 5.25 -16.66 5.78
N GLY A 312 4.61 -15.88 6.66
CA GLY A 312 3.79 -14.73 6.30
C GLY A 312 4.58 -13.49 5.86
N GLY A 313 5.77 -13.28 6.43
CA GLY A 313 6.60 -12.10 6.16
C GLY A 313 6.03 -10.79 6.72
N TRP A 314 6.80 -9.70 6.60
CA TRP A 314 6.51 -8.38 7.17
C TRP A 314 6.86 -7.25 6.19
N TRP A 315 6.33 -7.31 4.96
CA TRP A 315 6.60 -6.35 3.89
C TRP A 315 8.09 -6.14 3.59
N ALA A 316 8.84 -7.23 3.41
CA ALA A 316 10.23 -7.20 2.96
C ALA A 316 10.42 -6.21 1.81
N THR A 317 11.40 -5.32 1.95
CA THR A 317 11.81 -4.48 0.82
C THR A 317 12.76 -5.27 -0.06
N VAL A 318 12.39 -5.45 -1.32
CA VAL A 318 13.09 -6.38 -2.22
C VAL A 318 13.79 -5.68 -3.36
N ALA A 319 13.39 -4.44 -3.65
CA ALA A 319 14.02 -3.62 -4.65
C ALA A 319 13.87 -2.13 -4.29
N ARG A 320 14.86 -1.31 -4.63
CA ARG A 320 14.85 0.14 -4.38
C ARG A 320 15.70 0.88 -5.40
N LEU A 321 15.11 1.88 -6.06
CA LEU A 321 15.79 2.72 -7.05
C LEU A 321 15.70 4.20 -6.63
N PRO A 322 16.81 4.91 -6.43
CA PRO A 322 16.77 6.37 -6.33
C PRO A 322 16.27 6.94 -7.67
N ILE A 323 15.26 7.82 -7.61
CA ILE A 323 14.68 8.46 -8.79
C ILE A 323 14.65 9.98 -8.61
N LYS A 324 14.78 10.68 -9.72
CA LYS A 324 14.54 12.11 -9.85
C LYS A 324 13.52 12.31 -10.95
N PHE A 325 12.43 13.01 -10.65
CA PHE A 325 11.34 13.25 -11.60
C PHE A 325 10.70 14.62 -11.36
N THR A 326 10.02 15.15 -12.37
CA THR A 326 9.35 16.45 -12.31
C THR A 326 7.85 16.28 -12.53
N ILE A 327 7.07 16.82 -11.57
CA ILE A 327 5.62 16.95 -11.68
C ILE A 327 5.28 18.31 -12.29
N SER A 328 4.60 18.28 -13.43
CA SER A 328 4.08 19.47 -14.11
C SER A 328 2.76 19.93 -13.49
N PRO A 329 2.39 21.22 -13.64
CA PRO A 329 1.01 21.65 -13.45
C PRO A 329 0.04 20.79 -14.29
N PRO A 330 -1.20 20.58 -13.80
CA PRO A 330 -2.21 19.76 -14.47
C PRO A 330 -2.65 20.29 -15.83
#